data_AF-A0A842TMW0-F1
#
_entry.id   AF-A0A842TMW0-F1
#
_cell.length_a   1.000
_cell.length_b   1.000
_cell.length_c   1.000
_cell.angle_alpha   90.00
_cell.angle_beta   90.00
_cell.angle_gamma   90.00
#
_symmetry.space_group_name_H-M   'P 1'
#
loop_
_entity.id
_entity.type
_entity.pdbx_description
1 polymer ?
#
loop_
_entity_poly.entity_id
_entity_poly.type
_entity_poly.pdbx_seq_one_letter_code
_entity_poly.pdbx_strand_id
1 'polypeptide(L)'
;MIDKESKGILGIRIITSSGLPIYKQVWSEKIVGFESKDQTLQAGFMTAILTFAKEMKHHVGFIRFYPEKDDDENECQLSYGIDALISLRENIVFILFLEPYIFKNRVELKIDWLYDIIIKKYHDQIEKGEKIKFTEEEEKKIRTILFDNEARKYIDKKSKKLKKIIKKKIHKQFPHENILGIAICSFDNSILYTYLIEDEELEIYLNNMGLITRIKEWECQYKPIWLPIPNKEPVLVSVINSAMQVPIISEIDRESLKVPYFYYLVSDQDALLGPLSESLLQGINPFFLEK
;
A
#
# COMPACT_ATOMS: atom_id res chain seq x y z
N MET A 1 -4.42 3.29 -20.26
CA MET A 1 -5.63 3.09 -19.43
C MET A 1 -5.23 3.29 -18.00
N ILE A 2 -5.85 4.25 -17.31
CA ILE A 2 -5.72 4.38 -15.86
C ILE A 2 -6.56 3.26 -15.27
N ASP A 3 -5.90 2.28 -14.67
CA ASP A 3 -6.58 1.22 -13.94
C ASP A 3 -7.25 1.86 -12.72
N LYS A 4 -8.55 1.61 -12.53
CA LYS A 4 -9.24 1.88 -11.26
C LYS A 4 -8.71 1.02 -10.09
N GLU A 5 -7.62 0.27 -10.30
CA GLU A 5 -7.09 -0.73 -9.37
C GLU A 5 -6.07 -0.20 -8.34
N SER A 6 -5.66 1.08 -8.40
CA SER A 6 -4.53 1.55 -7.59
C SER A 6 -4.97 2.17 -6.24
N LYS A 7 -5.02 1.37 -5.17
CA LYS A 7 -5.38 1.81 -3.80
C LYS A 7 -4.19 1.83 -2.83
N GLY A 8 -3.09 2.49 -3.24
CA GLY A 8 -1.88 2.57 -2.42
C GLY A 8 -0.63 2.99 -3.19
N ILE A 9 -0.22 2.19 -4.18
CA ILE A 9 0.94 2.52 -5.04
C ILE A 9 0.45 3.24 -6.30
N LEU A 10 0.81 4.50 -6.42
CA LEU A 10 0.29 5.41 -7.42
C LEU A 10 1.12 5.42 -8.71
N GLY A 11 2.43 5.15 -8.61
CA GLY A 11 3.37 5.19 -9.74
C GLY A 11 4.74 4.65 -9.38
N ILE A 12 5.53 4.29 -10.39
CA ILE A 12 6.93 3.88 -10.24
C ILE A 12 7.80 4.51 -11.33
N ARG A 13 9.01 4.87 -10.94
CA ARG A 13 10.09 5.24 -11.84
C ARG A 13 11.37 4.53 -11.40
N ILE A 14 12.06 3.92 -12.35
CA ILE A 14 13.35 3.27 -12.16
C ILE A 14 14.33 3.98 -13.09
N ILE A 15 15.40 4.51 -12.53
CA ILE A 15 16.46 5.20 -13.26
C ILE A 15 17.83 4.72 -12.77
N THR A 16 18.87 4.93 -13.56
CA THR A 16 20.24 4.80 -13.06
C THR A 16 20.59 5.98 -12.16
N SER A 17 21.64 5.86 -11.35
CA SER A 17 22.19 6.96 -10.56
C SER A 17 22.72 8.12 -11.43
N SER A 18 22.98 7.88 -12.72
CA SER A 18 23.31 8.90 -13.71
C SER A 18 22.07 9.55 -14.35
N GLY A 19 20.86 9.11 -14.00
CA GLY A 19 19.59 9.67 -14.48
C GLY A 19 19.03 9.02 -15.74
N LEU A 20 19.64 7.95 -16.26
CA LEU A 20 19.11 7.24 -17.44
C LEU A 20 17.81 6.51 -17.08
N PRO A 21 16.72 6.70 -17.85
CA PRO A 21 15.45 6.03 -17.57
C PRO A 21 15.50 4.54 -17.91
N ILE A 22 15.10 3.69 -16.95
CA ILE A 22 14.99 2.24 -17.12
C ILE A 22 13.51 1.86 -17.30
N TYR A 23 12.67 2.28 -16.37
CA TYR A 23 11.24 1.94 -16.37
C TYR A 23 10.42 3.09 -15.79
N LYS A 24 9.21 3.30 -16.33
CA LYS A 24 8.27 4.29 -15.82
C LYS A 24 6.85 3.81 -16.04
N GLN A 25 6.03 3.88 -15.00
CA GLN A 25 4.60 3.63 -15.10
C GLN A 25 3.84 4.50 -14.09
N VAL A 26 2.72 5.06 -14.53
CA VAL A 26 1.79 5.82 -13.70
C VAL A 26 0.45 5.11 -13.71
N TRP A 27 -0.18 4.98 -12.54
CA TRP A 27 -1.46 4.30 -12.35
C TRP A 27 -2.54 5.19 -11.74
N SER A 28 -2.19 6.37 -11.24
CA SER A 28 -3.14 7.31 -10.64
C SER A 28 -3.08 8.70 -11.28
N GLU A 29 -4.25 9.31 -11.47
CA GLU A 29 -4.39 10.69 -11.93
C GLU A 29 -3.81 11.70 -10.93
N LYS A 30 -3.73 11.35 -9.64
CA LYS A 30 -3.08 12.16 -8.60
C LYS A 30 -1.62 12.49 -8.96
N ILE A 31 -0.94 11.59 -9.68
CA ILE A 31 0.43 11.80 -10.17
C ILE A 31 0.44 12.56 -11.49
N VAL A 32 -0.57 12.43 -12.35
CA VAL A 32 -0.58 13.08 -13.66
C VAL A 32 -0.49 14.61 -13.50
N GLY A 33 -1.16 15.16 -12.49
CA GLY A 33 -1.01 16.58 -12.11
C GLY A 33 0.42 16.93 -11.67
N PHE A 34 1.09 16.03 -10.95
CA PHE A 34 2.47 16.19 -10.49
C PHE A 34 3.52 16.07 -11.61
N GLU A 35 3.32 15.13 -12.53
CA GLU A 35 4.20 14.85 -13.68
C GLU A 35 4.04 15.81 -14.86
N SER A 36 3.01 16.65 -14.85
CA SER A 36 2.80 17.69 -15.87
C SER A 36 3.93 18.74 -15.90
N LYS A 37 4.77 18.80 -14.87
CA LYS A 37 5.99 19.63 -14.80
C LYS A 37 7.23 18.82 -15.29
N ASP A 38 8.19 19.52 -15.91
CA ASP A 38 9.37 18.96 -16.62
C ASP A 38 10.05 17.76 -15.90
N GLN A 39 10.03 16.60 -16.58
CA GLN A 39 10.53 15.32 -16.05
C GLN A 39 12.04 15.29 -15.79
N THR A 40 12.80 16.15 -16.47
CA THR A 40 14.25 16.30 -16.33
C THR A 40 14.57 17.03 -15.03
N LEU A 41 13.81 18.09 -14.74
CA LEU A 41 13.90 18.85 -13.49
C LEU A 41 13.57 17.98 -12.27
N GLN A 42 12.55 17.11 -12.37
CA GLN A 42 12.23 16.17 -11.30
C GLN A 42 13.35 15.16 -11.04
N ALA A 43 13.91 14.56 -12.10
CA ALA A 43 15.02 13.61 -11.95
C ALA A 43 16.27 14.30 -11.38
N GLY A 44 16.59 15.50 -11.86
CA GLY A 44 17.70 16.31 -11.35
C GLY A 44 17.51 16.68 -9.88
N PHE A 45 16.31 17.12 -9.50
CA PHE A 45 15.95 17.45 -8.12
C PHE A 45 16.08 16.26 -7.18
N MET A 46 15.51 15.11 -7.56
CA MET A 46 15.58 13.88 -6.77
C MET A 46 17.03 13.39 -6.63
N THR A 47 17.81 13.46 -7.70
CA THR A 47 19.24 13.10 -7.68
C THR A 47 20.05 14.05 -6.79
N ALA A 48 19.75 15.35 -6.84
CA ALA A 48 20.39 16.35 -5.98
C ALA A 48 20.08 16.10 -4.50
N ILE A 49 18.82 15.79 -4.16
CA ILE A 49 18.43 15.46 -2.78
C ILE A 49 19.13 14.20 -2.28
N LEU A 50 19.19 13.15 -3.11
CA LEU A 50 19.90 11.92 -2.75
C LEU A 50 21.40 12.15 -2.55
N THR A 51 22.02 12.95 -3.43
CA THR A 51 23.44 13.30 -3.34
C THR A 51 23.71 14.10 -2.06
N PHE A 52 22.89 15.12 -1.80
CA PHE A 52 22.96 15.92 -0.57
C PHE A 52 22.83 15.04 0.68
N ALA A 53 21.84 14.15 0.73
CA ALA A 53 21.66 13.26 1.87
C ALA A 53 22.86 12.32 2.06
N LYS A 54 23.41 11.78 0.96
CA LYS A 54 24.62 10.95 0.98
C LYS A 54 25.83 11.72 1.53
N GLU A 55 26.05 12.95 1.09
CA GLU A 55 27.11 13.82 1.60
C GLU A 55 26.95 14.10 3.10
N MET A 56 25.71 14.28 3.54
CA MET A 56 25.35 14.49 4.94
C MET A 56 25.30 13.20 5.77
N LYS A 57 25.64 12.04 5.19
CA LYS A 57 25.54 10.70 5.82
C LYS A 57 24.14 10.38 6.37
N HIS A 58 23.11 10.96 5.75
CA HIS A 58 21.71 10.71 6.07
C HIS A 58 21.04 9.89 4.95
N HIS A 59 20.01 9.13 5.32
CA HIS A 59 19.17 8.41 4.37
C HIS A 59 17.86 9.18 4.16
N VAL A 60 17.51 9.51 2.92
CA VAL A 60 16.18 10.04 2.60
C VAL A 60 15.20 8.88 2.60
N GLY A 61 14.34 8.79 3.62
CA GLY A 61 13.28 7.77 3.65
C GLY A 61 12.25 8.01 2.55
N PHE A 62 11.61 9.17 2.54
CA PHE A 62 10.65 9.57 1.52
C PHE A 62 10.51 11.09 1.49
N ILE A 63 9.89 11.62 0.44
CA ILE A 63 9.52 13.03 0.32
C ILE A 63 8.00 13.11 0.19
N ARG A 64 7.36 13.95 0.98
CA ARG A 64 5.92 14.21 0.87
C ARG A 64 5.67 15.47 0.06
N PHE A 65 4.81 15.34 -0.95
CA PHE A 65 4.34 16.45 -1.77
C PHE A 65 2.91 16.80 -1.41
N TYR A 66 2.69 18.06 -1.07
CA TYR A 66 1.36 18.63 -0.83
C TYR A 66 0.94 19.47 -2.04
N PRO A 67 -0.36 19.53 -2.38
CA PRO A 67 -0.84 20.40 -3.44
C PRO A 67 -0.61 21.89 -3.07
N GLU A 68 -0.38 22.74 -4.08
CA GLU A 68 -0.15 24.18 -3.89
C GLU A 68 -1.40 24.94 -3.43
N LYS A 69 -2.60 24.40 -3.70
CA LYS A 69 -3.89 24.97 -3.28
C LYS A 69 -4.63 23.95 -2.43
N ASP A 70 -4.63 24.17 -1.12
CA ASP A 70 -5.48 23.49 -0.15
C ASP A 70 -6.63 24.43 0.29
N ASP A 71 -6.99 25.38 -0.57
CA ASP A 71 -7.82 26.55 -0.27
C ASP A 71 -9.31 26.37 -0.61
N ASP A 72 -9.87 25.16 -0.48
CA ASP A 72 -11.33 25.05 -0.38
C ASP A 72 -11.72 25.26 1.10
N GLU A 73 -11.77 26.52 1.52
CA GLU A 73 -12.26 26.96 2.84
C GLU A 73 -13.68 26.43 3.18
N ASN A 74 -14.39 25.87 2.20
CA ASN A 74 -15.76 25.36 2.32
C ASN A 74 -15.87 23.83 2.32
N GLU A 75 -14.80 23.08 2.08
CA GLU A 75 -14.83 21.62 2.20
C GLU A 75 -13.72 21.18 3.15
N CYS A 76 -14.08 20.46 4.23
CA CYS A 76 -13.13 19.81 5.11
C CYS A 76 -12.42 18.62 4.40
N GLN A 77 -11.83 18.85 3.23
CA GLN A 77 -11.03 17.86 2.52
C GLN A 77 -9.62 17.87 3.13
N LEU A 78 -9.33 16.89 3.98
CA LEU A 78 -7.98 16.64 4.44
C LEU A 78 -7.14 16.13 3.26
N SER A 79 -6.32 17.00 2.67
CA SER A 79 -5.34 16.60 1.66
C SER A 79 -4.12 15.99 2.34
N TYR A 80 -3.95 14.67 2.21
CA TYR A 80 -2.81 13.97 2.80
C TYR A 80 -1.53 14.04 1.95
N GLY A 81 -1.62 14.58 0.73
CA GLY A 81 -0.52 14.65 -0.22
C GLY A 81 -0.15 13.30 -0.84
N ILE A 82 1.04 13.24 -1.44
CA ILE A 82 1.63 12.03 -2.06
C ILE A 82 3.02 11.83 -1.50
N ASP A 83 3.36 10.59 -1.14
CA ASP A 83 4.72 10.23 -0.72
C ASP A 83 5.53 9.67 -1.89
N ALA A 84 6.71 10.22 -2.14
CA ALA A 84 7.72 9.59 -2.99
C ALA A 84 8.76 8.87 -2.12
N LEU A 85 8.65 7.54 -2.09
CA LEU A 85 9.65 6.64 -1.52
C LEU A 85 10.83 6.54 -2.49
N ILE A 86 12.04 6.84 -2.00
CA ILE A 86 13.24 6.81 -2.82
C ILE A 86 14.18 5.75 -2.26
N SER A 87 14.61 4.82 -3.11
CA SER A 87 15.42 3.70 -2.70
C SER A 87 16.54 3.45 -3.69
N LEU A 88 17.77 3.30 -3.20
CA LEU A 88 18.95 3.03 -4.01
C LEU A 88 19.36 1.57 -3.85
N ARG A 89 19.58 0.88 -4.97
CA ARG A 89 20.19 -0.46 -5.03
C ARG A 89 21.33 -0.39 -6.04
N GLU A 90 22.56 -0.47 -5.55
CA GLU A 90 23.77 -0.29 -6.37
C GLU A 90 23.74 1.04 -7.15
N ASN A 91 23.70 0.98 -8.49
CA ASN A 91 23.63 2.13 -9.40
C ASN A 91 22.18 2.42 -9.88
N ILE A 92 21.16 1.86 -9.22
CA ILE A 92 19.76 1.95 -9.63
C ILE A 92 18.93 2.65 -8.55
N VAL A 93 18.20 3.69 -8.96
CA VAL A 93 17.30 4.46 -8.11
C VAL A 93 15.87 4.08 -8.45
N PHE A 94 15.14 3.62 -7.44
CA PHE A 94 13.71 3.41 -7.46
C PHE A 94 13.03 4.61 -6.81
N ILE A 95 12.02 5.14 -7.50
CA ILE A 95 11.13 6.18 -7.00
C ILE A 95 9.72 5.62 -7.10
N LEU A 96 9.10 5.32 -5.96
CA LEU A 96 7.71 4.88 -5.90
C LEU A 96 6.86 5.99 -5.29
N PHE A 97 5.78 6.32 -5.97
CA PHE A 97 4.78 7.26 -5.50
C PHE A 97 3.67 6.49 -4.80
N LEU A 98 3.33 6.89 -3.58
CA LEU A 98 2.51 6.14 -2.64
C LEU A 98 1.48 7.05 -1.98
N GLU A 99 0.35 6.47 -1.61
CA GLU A 99 -0.55 7.06 -0.63
C GLU A 99 0.13 7.13 0.75
N PRO A 100 -0.14 8.17 1.55
CA PRO A 100 0.55 8.38 2.83
C PRO A 100 0.37 7.29 3.88
N TYR A 101 -0.76 6.56 3.85
CA TYR A 101 -1.08 5.46 4.77
C TYR A 101 -0.32 4.16 4.49
N ILE A 102 0.40 4.07 3.37
CA ILE A 102 1.15 2.88 2.98
C ILE A 102 2.39 2.70 3.86
N PHE A 103 2.64 1.45 4.24
CA PHE A 103 3.81 1.05 5.04
C PHE A 103 5.06 1.01 4.16
N LYS A 104 5.76 2.14 4.08
CA LYS A 104 6.95 2.33 3.22
C LYS A 104 8.04 1.30 3.45
N ASN A 105 8.28 0.91 4.70
CA ASN A 105 9.24 -0.15 5.05
C ASN A 105 8.88 -1.52 4.46
N ARG A 106 7.61 -1.76 4.14
CA ARG A 106 7.12 -2.98 3.49
C ARG A 106 7.17 -2.85 1.97
N VAL A 107 6.97 -1.64 1.45
CA VAL A 107 7.22 -1.34 0.03
C VAL A 107 8.70 -1.48 -0.32
N GLU A 108 9.63 -1.15 0.59
CA GLU A 108 11.07 -1.44 0.40
C GLU A 108 11.34 -2.93 0.10
N LEU A 109 10.60 -3.84 0.75
CA LEU A 109 10.71 -5.28 0.44
C LEU A 109 10.23 -5.59 -0.98
N LYS A 110 9.17 -4.93 -1.46
CA LYS A 110 8.72 -5.05 -2.85
C LYS A 110 9.80 -4.55 -3.82
N ILE A 111 10.49 -3.46 -3.49
CA ILE A 111 11.62 -2.93 -4.28
C ILE A 111 12.75 -3.97 -4.34
N ASP A 112 13.10 -4.59 -3.21
CA ASP A 112 14.12 -5.66 -3.17
C ASP A 112 13.74 -6.81 -4.11
N TRP A 113 12.48 -7.25 -4.10
CA TRP A 113 12.02 -8.32 -4.98
C TRP A 113 12.02 -7.91 -6.46
N LEU A 114 11.61 -6.68 -6.78
CA LEU A 114 11.71 -6.16 -8.15
C LEU A 114 13.16 -6.17 -8.63
N TYR A 115 14.08 -5.73 -7.77
CA TYR A 115 15.51 -5.71 -8.09
C TYR A 115 16.02 -7.13 -8.35
N ASP A 116 15.80 -8.05 -7.41
CA ASP A 116 16.34 -9.41 -7.48
C ASP A 116 15.73 -10.27 -8.60
N ILE A 117 14.42 -10.14 -8.85
CA ILE A 117 13.69 -11.01 -9.78
C ILE A 117 13.79 -10.48 -11.22
N ILE A 118 13.83 -9.16 -11.39
CA ILE A 118 13.65 -8.52 -12.69
C ILE A 118 14.89 -7.72 -13.07
N ILE A 119 15.24 -6.70 -12.30
CA ILE A 119 16.24 -5.71 -12.72
C ILE A 119 17.66 -6.28 -12.79
N LYS A 120 18.03 -7.15 -11.85
CA LYS A 120 19.38 -7.74 -11.76
C LYS A 120 19.80 -8.48 -13.04
N LYS A 121 18.85 -9.01 -13.81
CA LYS A 121 19.11 -9.68 -15.10
C LYS A 121 19.67 -8.75 -16.18
N TYR A 122 19.45 -7.44 -16.03
CA TYR A 122 19.86 -6.42 -16.97
C TYR A 122 21.15 -5.70 -16.57
N HIS A 123 21.84 -6.13 -15.51
CA HIS A 123 23.00 -5.42 -14.95
C HIS A 123 24.05 -5.05 -16.01
N ASP A 124 24.49 -6.01 -16.83
CA ASP A 124 25.47 -5.77 -17.90
C ASP A 124 25.00 -4.74 -18.93
N GLN A 125 23.70 -4.70 -19.25
CA GLN A 125 23.12 -3.72 -20.19
C GLN A 125 23.08 -2.34 -19.54
N ILE A 126 22.76 -2.27 -18.25
CA ILE A 126 22.72 -1.03 -17.46
C ILE A 126 24.12 -0.41 -17.39
N GLU A 127 25.15 -1.20 -17.10
CA GLU A 127 26.54 -0.73 -17.03
C GLU A 127 27.03 -0.17 -18.37
N LYS A 128 26.58 -0.75 -19.48
CA LYS A 128 26.89 -0.27 -20.84
C LYS A 128 26.03 0.92 -21.29
N GLY A 129 25.06 1.34 -20.47
CA GLY A 129 24.11 2.40 -20.82
C GLY A 129 23.15 2.02 -21.95
N GLU A 130 22.89 0.73 -22.14
CA GLU A 130 21.99 0.22 -23.17
C GLU A 130 20.52 0.43 -22.77
N LYS A 131 19.66 0.64 -23.78
CA LYS A 131 18.23 0.80 -23.55
C LYS A 131 17.59 -0.55 -23.24
N ILE A 132 17.06 -0.68 -22.03
CA ILE A 132 16.31 -1.86 -21.60
C ILE A 132 14.92 -1.86 -22.25
N LYS A 133 14.48 -3.04 -22.69
CA LYS A 133 13.09 -3.32 -23.06
C LYS A 133 12.57 -4.46 -22.20
N PHE A 134 11.60 -4.15 -21.33
CA PHE A 134 10.89 -5.16 -20.57
C PHE A 134 9.91 -5.91 -21.46
N THR A 135 9.80 -7.21 -21.23
CA THR A 135 8.76 -8.05 -21.84
C THR A 135 7.42 -7.83 -21.16
N GLU A 136 6.31 -8.16 -21.83
CA GLU A 136 4.96 -8.10 -21.22
C GLU A 136 4.85 -8.96 -19.96
N GLU A 137 5.56 -10.10 -19.92
CA GLU A 137 5.61 -10.97 -18.75
C GLU A 137 6.31 -10.30 -17.56
N GLU A 138 7.39 -9.56 -17.80
CA GLU A 138 8.09 -8.81 -16.76
C GLU A 138 7.26 -7.64 -16.24
N GLU A 139 6.61 -6.88 -17.13
CA GLU A 139 5.69 -5.82 -16.70
C GLU A 139 4.53 -6.37 -15.86
N LYS A 140 4.00 -7.54 -16.23
CA LYS A 140 2.99 -8.24 -15.44
C LYS A 140 3.55 -8.69 -14.08
N LYS A 141 4.81 -9.13 -14.00
CA LYS A 141 5.46 -9.47 -12.72
C LYS A 141 5.68 -8.23 -11.85
N ILE A 142 6.11 -7.10 -12.42
CA ILE A 142 6.22 -5.81 -11.72
C ILE A 142 4.87 -5.48 -11.07
N ARG A 143 3.79 -5.50 -11.85
CA ARG A 143 2.44 -5.24 -11.34
C ARG A 143 2.01 -6.24 -10.28
N THR A 144 2.34 -7.52 -10.45
CA THR A 144 1.97 -8.56 -9.48
C THR A 144 2.64 -8.32 -8.13
N ILE A 145 3.92 -7.98 -8.12
CA ILE A 145 4.68 -7.64 -6.90
C ILE A 145 4.13 -6.37 -6.25
N LEU A 146 3.92 -5.31 -7.05
CA LEU A 146 3.52 -4.02 -6.52
C LEU A 146 2.09 -4.01 -5.98
N PHE A 147 1.17 -4.70 -6.63
CA PHE A 147 -0.26 -4.63 -6.30
C PHE A 147 -0.82 -5.85 -5.58
N ASP A 148 -0.01 -6.87 -5.34
CA ASP A 148 -0.46 -8.15 -4.79
C ASP A 148 -1.61 -8.75 -5.64
N ASN A 149 -1.46 -8.70 -6.97
CA ASN A 149 -2.53 -9.00 -7.92
C ASN A 149 -3.11 -10.40 -7.77
N GLU A 150 -2.32 -11.38 -7.34
CA GLU A 150 -2.81 -12.73 -7.08
C GLU A 150 -3.83 -12.75 -5.94
N ALA A 151 -3.54 -12.03 -4.84
CA ALA A 151 -4.43 -11.88 -3.71
C ALA A 151 -5.74 -11.18 -4.12
N ARG A 152 -5.63 -10.08 -4.89
CA ARG A 152 -6.79 -9.35 -5.41
C ARG A 152 -7.69 -10.26 -6.25
N LYS A 153 -7.13 -10.94 -7.24
CA LYS A 153 -7.86 -11.89 -8.11
C LYS A 153 -8.54 -13.00 -7.31
N TYR A 154 -7.88 -13.53 -6.29
CA TYR A 154 -8.44 -14.56 -5.42
C TYR A 154 -9.66 -14.03 -4.65
N ILE A 155 -9.53 -12.86 -4.03
CA ILE A 155 -10.59 -12.18 -3.28
C ILE A 155 -11.75 -11.85 -4.21
N ASP A 156 -11.50 -11.23 -5.37
CA ASP A 156 -12.55 -10.80 -6.30
C ASP A 156 -13.40 -11.99 -6.78
N LYS A 157 -12.74 -13.09 -7.16
CA LYS A 157 -13.39 -14.33 -7.61
C LYS A 157 -14.24 -14.95 -6.50
N LYS A 158 -13.86 -14.81 -5.23
CA LYS A 158 -14.55 -15.40 -4.08
C LYS A 158 -15.24 -14.36 -3.18
N SER A 159 -15.44 -13.13 -3.65
CA SER A 159 -15.94 -11.98 -2.87
C SER A 159 -17.30 -12.23 -2.23
N LYS A 160 -18.22 -12.90 -2.95
CA LYS A 160 -19.52 -13.32 -2.42
C LYS A 160 -19.39 -14.30 -1.24
N LYS A 161 -18.39 -15.18 -1.26
CA LYS A 161 -18.12 -16.13 -0.17
C LYS A 161 -17.57 -15.38 1.03
N LEU A 162 -16.59 -14.50 0.81
CA LEU A 162 -16.01 -13.66 1.86
C LEU A 162 -17.08 -12.81 2.57
N LYS A 163 -17.96 -12.16 1.80
CA LYS A 163 -19.12 -11.42 2.32
C LYS A 163 -20.03 -12.28 3.20
N LYS A 164 -20.29 -13.53 2.82
CA LYS A 164 -21.09 -14.48 3.64
C LYS A 164 -20.38 -14.86 4.93
N ILE A 165 -19.05 -15.06 4.88
CA ILE A 165 -18.23 -15.35 6.06
C ILE A 165 -18.31 -14.19 7.04
N ILE A 166 -18.03 -12.96 6.60
CA ILE A 166 -18.07 -11.76 7.45
C ILE A 166 -19.48 -11.59 8.05
N LYS A 167 -20.54 -11.70 7.24
CA LYS A 167 -21.92 -11.61 7.75
C LYS A 167 -22.24 -12.66 8.81
N LYS A 168 -21.76 -13.90 8.64
CA LYS A 168 -22.01 -15.00 9.58
C LYS A 168 -21.17 -14.88 10.86
N LYS A 169 -19.90 -14.50 10.74
CA LYS A 169 -18.94 -14.49 11.85
C LYS A 169 -19.01 -13.21 12.67
N ILE A 170 -19.31 -12.09 12.03
CA ILE A 170 -19.39 -10.79 12.71
C ILE A 170 -20.85 -10.47 13.03
N HIS A 171 -21.64 -10.00 12.06
CA HIS A 171 -22.98 -9.47 12.36
C HIS A 171 -23.95 -10.45 13.01
N LYS A 172 -23.92 -11.74 12.66
CA LYS A 172 -24.80 -12.73 13.30
C LYS A 172 -24.38 -13.09 14.72
N GLN A 173 -23.09 -13.05 15.03
CA GLN A 173 -22.58 -13.41 16.37
C GLN A 173 -22.58 -12.19 17.30
N PHE A 174 -22.42 -11.00 16.72
CA PHE A 174 -22.31 -9.73 17.42
C PHE A 174 -23.37 -8.74 16.90
N PRO A 175 -24.67 -9.04 17.06
CA PRO A 175 -25.75 -8.22 16.49
C PRO A 175 -25.92 -6.86 17.19
N HIS A 176 -25.33 -6.69 18.38
CA HIS A 176 -25.39 -5.47 19.17
C HIS A 176 -24.20 -4.53 18.94
N GLU A 177 -23.15 -5.01 18.27
CA GLU A 177 -21.96 -4.22 17.96
C GLU A 177 -22.21 -3.37 16.71
N ASN A 178 -21.94 -2.08 16.78
CA ASN A 178 -22.07 -1.19 15.63
C ASN A 178 -20.83 -1.26 14.74
N ILE A 179 -20.81 -2.25 13.85
CA ILE A 179 -19.72 -2.42 12.89
C ILE A 179 -19.97 -1.54 11.66
N LEU A 180 -19.18 -0.49 11.53
CA LEU A 180 -19.24 0.48 10.44
C LEU A 180 -18.54 -0.03 9.19
N GLY A 181 -17.46 -0.81 9.35
CA GLY A 181 -16.68 -1.29 8.22
C GLY A 181 -15.69 -2.38 8.58
N ILE A 182 -15.39 -3.23 7.61
CA ILE A 182 -14.27 -4.18 7.68
C ILE A 182 -13.45 -4.05 6.40
N ALA A 183 -12.13 -4.07 6.52
CA ALA A 183 -11.25 -4.12 5.37
C ALA A 183 -10.15 -5.17 5.54
N ILE A 184 -9.69 -5.69 4.40
CA ILE A 184 -8.50 -6.54 4.32
C ILE A 184 -7.48 -5.75 3.52
N CYS A 185 -6.33 -5.50 4.12
CA CYS A 185 -5.19 -4.84 3.51
C CYS A 185 -4.03 -5.81 3.34
N SER A 186 -3.23 -5.56 2.32
CA SER A 186 -1.97 -6.25 2.09
C SER A 186 -0.94 -5.90 3.17
N PHE A 187 0.20 -6.59 3.18
CA PHE A 187 1.27 -6.38 4.15
C PHE A 187 1.92 -4.99 4.07
N ASP A 188 1.77 -4.28 2.96
CA ASP A 188 2.17 -2.87 2.81
C ASP A 188 1.05 -1.88 3.12
N ASN A 189 -0.08 -2.38 3.61
CA ASN A 189 -1.31 -1.66 3.90
C ASN A 189 -2.13 -1.23 2.68
N SER A 190 -1.83 -1.73 1.48
CA SER A 190 -2.69 -1.51 0.31
C SER A 190 -4.06 -2.19 0.48
N ILE A 191 -5.15 -1.48 0.19
CA ILE A 191 -6.52 -2.03 0.37
C ILE A 191 -6.78 -3.13 -0.65
N LEU A 192 -7.11 -4.34 -0.19
CA LEU A 192 -7.47 -5.51 -1.02
C LEU A 192 -8.97 -5.75 -1.08
N TYR A 193 -9.69 -5.47 0.02
CA TYR A 193 -11.13 -5.70 0.13
C TYR A 193 -11.75 -4.77 1.17
N THR A 194 -12.98 -4.31 0.90
CA THR A 194 -13.79 -3.55 1.86
C THR A 194 -15.19 -4.15 1.98
N TYR A 195 -15.81 -3.95 3.14
CA TYR A 195 -17.17 -4.37 3.44
C TYR A 195 -17.82 -3.35 4.37
N LEU A 196 -18.97 -2.80 3.94
CA LEU A 196 -19.76 -1.73 4.59
C LEU A 196 -19.08 -0.36 4.69
N ILE A 197 -17.86 -0.22 4.16
CA ILE A 197 -17.13 1.04 4.11
C ILE A 197 -16.61 1.27 2.69
N GLU A 198 -16.72 2.51 2.21
CA GLU A 198 -16.17 2.92 0.93
C GLU A 198 -14.66 3.18 1.04
N ASP A 199 -13.94 3.02 -0.07
CA ASP A 199 -12.48 3.11 -0.06
C ASP A 199 -12.00 4.49 0.37
N GLU A 200 -12.59 5.57 -0.16
CA GLU A 200 -12.17 6.95 0.16
C GLU A 200 -12.33 7.25 1.65
N GLU A 201 -13.40 6.76 2.28
CA GLU A 201 -13.61 6.92 3.72
C GLU A 201 -12.59 6.09 4.53
N LEU A 202 -12.30 4.87 4.09
CA LEU A 202 -11.28 4.04 4.73
C LEU A 202 -9.89 4.68 4.62
N GLU A 203 -9.52 5.26 3.48
CA GLU A 203 -8.24 5.94 3.30
C GLU A 203 -8.06 7.09 4.29
N ILE A 204 -9.11 7.87 4.54
CA ILE A 204 -9.12 8.91 5.57
C ILE A 204 -8.79 8.31 6.95
N TYR A 205 -9.45 7.20 7.31
CA TYR A 205 -9.17 6.51 8.58
C TYR A 205 -7.75 5.96 8.65
N LEU A 206 -7.27 5.30 7.60
CA LEU A 206 -5.91 4.76 7.54
C LEU A 206 -4.85 5.85 7.68
N ASN A 207 -5.06 7.02 7.07
CA ASN A 207 -4.16 8.16 7.23
C ASN A 207 -4.13 8.69 8.68
N ASN A 208 -5.28 8.72 9.34
CA ASN A 208 -5.40 9.21 10.74
C ASN A 208 -4.97 8.19 11.80
N MET A 209 -4.90 6.90 11.46
CA MET A 209 -4.26 5.89 12.32
C MET A 209 -2.79 6.24 12.59
N GLY A 210 -2.14 6.89 11.63
CA GLY A 210 -0.71 7.17 11.67
C GLY A 210 0.15 5.95 11.34
N LEU A 211 1.47 6.06 11.54
CA LEU A 211 2.40 5.00 11.21
C LEU A 211 2.35 3.87 12.25
N ILE A 212 1.58 2.82 11.94
CA ILE A 212 1.53 1.59 12.75
C ILE A 212 2.73 0.70 12.38
N THR A 213 3.91 1.07 12.87
CA THR A 213 5.16 0.51 12.33
C THR A 213 5.48 -0.91 12.79
N ARG A 214 4.84 -1.43 13.86
CA ARG A 214 5.12 -2.76 14.42
C ARG A 214 3.91 -3.38 15.12
N ILE A 215 3.03 -4.02 14.35
CA ILE A 215 2.00 -4.94 14.89
C ILE A 215 2.59 -6.35 14.85
N LYS A 216 2.80 -6.99 16.00
CA LYS A 216 3.27 -8.38 16.04
C LYS A 216 2.22 -9.33 15.48
N GLU A 217 2.63 -10.54 15.15
CA GLU A 217 1.72 -11.60 14.72
C GLU A 217 0.58 -11.80 15.72
N TRP A 218 -0.66 -11.88 15.23
CA TRP A 218 -1.88 -12.04 16.03
C TRP A 218 -2.22 -10.87 16.96
N GLU A 219 -1.44 -9.78 16.93
CA GLU A 219 -1.69 -8.60 17.74
C GLU A 219 -2.77 -7.73 17.08
N CYS A 220 -3.60 -7.13 17.94
CA CYS A 220 -4.56 -6.11 17.57
C CYS A 220 -4.14 -4.77 18.19
N GLN A 221 -4.05 -3.73 17.37
CA GLN A 221 -3.86 -2.35 17.82
C GLN A 221 -5.08 -1.54 17.40
N TYR A 222 -5.45 -0.55 18.20
CA TYR A 222 -6.62 0.27 17.92
C TYR A 222 -6.39 1.72 18.29
N LYS A 223 -7.09 2.59 17.59
CA LYS A 223 -7.05 4.03 17.84
C LYS A 223 -8.43 4.63 17.55
N PRO A 224 -9.00 5.41 18.48
CA PRO A 224 -10.12 6.27 18.15
C PRO A 224 -9.68 7.37 17.18
N ILE A 225 -10.49 7.62 16.16
CA ILE A 225 -10.26 8.64 15.13
C ILE A 225 -11.34 9.71 15.22
N TRP A 226 -10.91 10.95 15.44
CA TRP A 226 -11.74 12.13 15.39
C TRP A 226 -11.52 12.81 14.05
N LEU A 227 -12.54 12.77 13.19
CA LEU A 227 -12.52 13.55 11.97
C LEU A 227 -13.02 14.97 12.27
N PRO A 228 -12.43 16.02 11.67
CA PRO A 228 -12.85 17.41 11.87
C PRO A 228 -14.14 17.71 11.07
N ILE A 229 -15.14 16.83 11.15
CA ILE A 229 -16.42 16.95 10.48
C ILE A 229 -17.48 17.23 11.55
N PRO A 230 -18.23 18.34 11.47
CA PRO A 230 -19.27 18.66 12.45
C PRO A 230 -20.25 17.50 12.63
N ASN A 231 -20.56 17.15 13.88
CA ASN A 231 -21.49 16.08 14.27
C ASN A 231 -21.10 14.66 13.82
N LYS A 232 -19.86 14.42 13.34
CA LYS A 232 -19.38 13.05 13.13
C LYS A 232 -18.83 12.50 14.44
N GLU A 233 -19.45 11.45 14.95
CA GLU A 233 -18.95 10.76 16.14
C GLU A 233 -17.59 10.13 15.86
N PRO A 234 -16.69 10.10 16.85
CA PRO A 234 -15.41 9.43 16.70
C PRO A 234 -15.60 7.93 16.51
N VAL A 235 -14.85 7.37 15.56
CA VAL A 235 -14.90 5.95 15.25
C VAL A 235 -13.69 5.25 15.84
N LEU A 236 -13.86 4.00 16.26
CA LEU A 236 -12.76 3.15 16.68
C LEU A 236 -12.24 2.39 15.47
N VAL A 237 -10.97 2.57 15.14
CA VAL A 237 -10.32 1.82 14.08
C VAL A 237 -9.31 0.89 14.71
N SER A 238 -9.51 -0.40 14.49
CA SER A 238 -8.59 -1.45 14.93
C SER A 238 -7.96 -2.12 13.72
N VAL A 239 -6.72 -2.55 13.90
CA VAL A 239 -5.93 -3.27 12.93
C VAL A 239 -5.39 -4.54 13.58
N ILE A 240 -5.55 -5.66 12.90
CA ILE A 240 -5.15 -6.97 13.36
C ILE A 240 -4.14 -7.53 12.37
N ASN A 241 -2.96 -7.93 12.85
CA ASN A 241 -2.04 -8.70 12.03
C ASN A 241 -2.52 -10.14 11.96
N SER A 242 -2.92 -10.59 10.77
CA SER A 242 -3.47 -11.93 10.55
C SER A 242 -2.48 -13.06 10.78
N ALA A 243 -1.17 -12.74 10.85
CA ALA A 243 -0.05 -13.68 10.91
C ALA A 243 -0.07 -14.75 9.81
N MET A 244 -0.86 -14.52 8.76
CA MET A 244 -0.88 -15.40 7.61
C MET A 244 0.47 -15.34 6.89
N GLN A 245 0.84 -16.46 6.27
CA GLN A 245 2.08 -16.57 5.50
C GLN A 245 1.70 -16.76 4.03
N VAL A 246 1.23 -15.68 3.40
CA VAL A 246 0.71 -15.72 2.03
C VAL A 246 1.83 -15.38 1.04
N PRO A 247 2.09 -16.23 0.03
CA PRO A 247 3.09 -15.93 -0.98
C PRO A 247 2.60 -14.78 -1.87
N ILE A 248 3.50 -13.83 -2.16
CA ILE A 248 3.22 -12.69 -3.06
C ILE A 248 3.15 -13.16 -4.53
N ILE A 249 3.98 -14.16 -4.87
CA ILE A 249 4.09 -14.75 -6.21
C ILE A 249 3.95 -16.25 -6.07
N SER A 250 2.87 -16.82 -6.59
CA SER A 250 2.55 -18.25 -6.52
C SER A 250 3.64 -19.15 -7.10
N GLU A 251 4.40 -18.66 -8.07
CA GLU A 251 5.49 -19.38 -8.74
C GLU A 251 6.79 -19.43 -7.92
N ILE A 252 6.91 -18.64 -6.84
CA ILE A 252 8.11 -18.56 -6.01
C ILE A 252 7.76 -18.92 -4.56
N ASP A 253 7.75 -20.23 -4.25
CA ASP A 253 7.62 -20.72 -2.87
C ASP A 253 8.96 -20.59 -2.13
N ARG A 254 9.34 -19.34 -1.84
CA ARG A 254 10.41 -19.02 -0.91
C ARG A 254 9.78 -18.54 0.38
N GLU A 255 10.19 -19.11 1.50
CA GLU A 255 9.69 -18.74 2.83
C GLU A 255 9.91 -17.24 3.12
N SER A 256 10.92 -16.62 2.50
CA SER A 256 11.21 -15.18 2.54
C SER A 256 10.24 -14.29 1.75
N LEU A 257 9.30 -14.86 0.99
CA LEU A 257 8.29 -14.13 0.18
C LEU A 257 6.87 -14.30 0.72
N LYS A 258 6.74 -14.85 1.94
CA LYS A 258 5.46 -14.99 2.63
C LYS A 258 5.26 -13.79 3.55
N VAL A 259 4.10 -13.18 3.46
CA VAL A 259 3.76 -11.96 4.21
C VAL A 259 2.36 -12.05 4.82
N PRO A 260 2.11 -11.33 5.92
CA PRO A 260 0.79 -11.28 6.54
C PRO A 260 -0.13 -10.28 5.85
N TYR A 261 -1.44 -10.51 5.99
CA TYR A 261 -2.44 -9.48 5.76
C TYR A 261 -2.82 -8.75 7.04
N PHE A 262 -3.34 -7.55 6.88
CA PHE A 262 -3.93 -6.77 7.97
C PHE A 262 -5.44 -6.74 7.83
N TYR A 263 -6.14 -7.00 8.93
CA TYR A 263 -7.60 -6.86 8.98
C TYR A 263 -7.92 -5.60 9.76
N TYR A 264 -8.67 -4.71 9.12
CA TYR A 264 -9.17 -3.50 9.75
C TYR A 264 -10.63 -3.68 10.12
N LEU A 265 -10.97 -3.22 11.31
CA LEU A 265 -12.34 -3.16 11.82
C LEU A 265 -12.62 -1.74 12.29
N VAL A 266 -13.64 -1.14 11.68
CA VAL A 266 -14.14 0.20 11.99
C VAL A 266 -15.47 0.03 12.71
N SER A 267 -15.57 0.57 13.92
CA SER A 267 -16.74 0.45 14.78
C SER A 267 -16.99 1.74 15.56
N ASP A 268 -18.04 1.74 16.38
CA ASP A 268 -18.17 2.70 17.47
C ASP A 268 -17.09 2.50 18.55
N GLN A 269 -17.04 3.43 19.50
CA GLN A 269 -16.00 3.47 20.55
C GLN A 269 -16.12 2.35 21.59
N ASP A 270 -17.31 1.80 21.78
CA ASP A 270 -17.62 0.84 22.84
C ASP A 270 -17.47 -0.62 22.40
N ALA A 271 -17.01 -0.85 21.16
CA ALA A 271 -16.99 -2.17 20.56
C ALA A 271 -16.09 -3.18 21.31
N LEU A 272 -16.57 -4.42 21.41
CA LEU A 272 -15.85 -5.53 22.05
C LEU A 272 -14.73 -6.07 21.13
N LEU A 273 -13.61 -5.34 21.05
CA LEU A 273 -12.53 -5.62 20.11
C LEU A 273 -11.91 -7.02 20.23
N GLY A 274 -11.76 -7.58 21.42
CA GLY A 274 -11.15 -8.91 21.62
C GLY A 274 -11.93 -10.02 20.89
N PRO A 275 -13.21 -10.25 21.26
CA PRO A 275 -14.07 -11.21 20.58
C PRO A 275 -14.24 -10.95 19.07
N LEU A 276 -14.35 -9.68 18.67
CA LEU A 276 -14.47 -9.31 17.26
C LEU A 276 -13.19 -9.65 16.47
N SER A 277 -12.02 -9.36 17.03
CA SER A 277 -10.72 -9.67 16.41
C SER A 277 -10.53 -11.18 16.26
N GLU A 278 -10.86 -11.96 17.29
CA GLU A 278 -10.80 -13.42 17.23
C GLU A 278 -11.75 -13.98 16.17
N SER A 279 -12.99 -13.47 16.10
CA SER A 279 -13.96 -13.92 15.09
C SER A 279 -13.54 -13.55 13.66
N LEU A 280 -12.91 -12.40 13.46
CA LEU A 280 -12.32 -12.01 12.17
C LEU A 280 -11.21 -12.99 11.78
N LEU A 281 -10.26 -13.28 12.67
CA LEU A 281 -9.17 -14.21 12.40
C LEU A 281 -9.69 -15.62 12.09
N GLN A 282 -10.57 -16.16 12.92
CA GLN A 282 -11.15 -17.50 12.72
C GLN A 282 -12.08 -17.58 11.51
N GLY A 283 -12.63 -16.45 11.07
CA GLY A 283 -13.49 -16.38 9.88
C GLY A 283 -12.69 -16.23 8.60
N ILE A 284 -11.78 -15.26 8.55
CA ILE A 284 -11.11 -14.80 7.35
C ILE A 284 -9.83 -15.60 7.08
N ASN A 285 -9.02 -15.99 8.07
CA ASN A 285 -7.80 -16.76 7.80
C ASN A 285 -8.10 -18.06 7.01
N PRO A 286 -9.11 -18.88 7.39
CA PRO A 286 -9.43 -20.09 6.63
C PRO A 286 -9.82 -19.81 5.18
N PHE A 287 -10.42 -18.66 4.88
CA PHE A 287 -10.80 -18.30 3.51
C PHE A 287 -9.60 -18.27 2.56
N PHE A 288 -8.41 -17.90 3.05
CA PHE A 288 -7.19 -17.85 2.25
C PHE A 288 -6.39 -19.18 2.25
N LEU A 289 -6.74 -20.12 3.13
CA LEU A 289 -6.09 -21.44 3.21
C LEU A 289 -6.80 -22.52 2.38
N GLU A 290 -7.99 -22.23 1.87
CA GLU A 290 -8.75 -23.11 1.00
C GLU A 290 -8.11 -23.20 -0.40
N LYS A 291 -7.48 -24.36 -0.68
CA LYS A 291 -6.98 -24.73 -2.02
C LYS A 291 -8.13 -24.81 -3.03
#